data_AF-A0A8X8H623-F1
#
_entry.id   AF-A0A8X8H623-F1
#
_cell.length_a   1.000
_cell.length_b   1.000
_cell.length_c   1.000
_cell.angle_alpha   90.00
_cell.angle_beta   90.00
_cell.angle_gamma   90.00
#
_symmetry.space_group_name_H-M   'P 1'
#
loop_
_entity.id
_entity.type
_entity.pdbx_description
1 polymer ?
#
loop_
_entity_poly.entity_id
_entity_poly.type
_entity_poly.pdbx_seq_one_letter_code
_entity_poly.pdbx_strand_id
1 'polypeptide(L)'
;MPDRDFDARLARISQNHQTQRASAAAPRPTGGRPGNYRDRLNRALAVAAAAGISRDAGFPPLMRGLAAMGLPVRPLHFKSALSLFISGLLLGLFIFGGVLWLVSAPDVGAPSRGPIAGLVSLGLPGVLVMSTIIGIAFAVIIRAQAMRAGLPRWRDL
;
A
#
# COMPACT_ATOMS: atom_id res chain seq x y z
N MET A 1 -1.52 45.00 38.83
CA MET A 1 -0.61 44.61 37.73
C MET A 1 -1.27 43.45 37.01
N PRO A 2 -1.61 43.56 35.72
CA PRO A 2 -2.17 42.46 34.96
C PRO A 2 -1.15 41.31 34.85
N ASP A 3 -1.62 40.09 35.15
CA ASP A 3 -0.80 38.88 35.23
C ASP A 3 -0.34 38.47 33.83
N ARG A 4 0.94 38.72 33.52
CA ARG A 4 1.55 38.37 32.21
C ARG A 4 1.41 36.88 31.86
N ASP A 5 1.28 36.04 32.86
CA ASP A 5 1.05 34.60 32.70
C ASP A 5 -0.35 34.27 32.19
N PHE A 6 -1.34 35.11 32.52
CA PHE A 6 -2.72 34.93 32.08
C PHE A 6 -2.86 35.21 30.58
N ASP A 7 -2.24 36.29 30.09
CA ASP A 7 -2.22 36.64 28.67
C ASP A 7 -1.48 35.58 27.84
N ALA A 8 -0.37 35.03 28.37
CA ALA A 8 0.36 33.95 27.73
C ALA A 8 -0.47 32.65 27.63
N ARG A 9 -1.29 32.35 28.66
CA ARG A 9 -2.21 31.20 28.64
C ARG A 9 -3.35 31.40 27.65
N LEU A 10 -3.94 32.59 27.59
CA LEU A 10 -4.99 32.94 26.62
C LEU A 10 -4.49 32.86 25.17
N ALA A 11 -3.24 33.31 24.91
CA ALA A 11 -2.61 33.19 23.60
C ALA A 11 -2.45 31.71 23.17
N ARG A 12 -2.04 30.82 24.09
CA ARG A 12 -1.95 29.37 23.77
C ARG A 12 -3.30 28.73 23.51
N ILE A 13 -4.33 29.10 24.28
CA ILE A 13 -5.68 28.54 24.10
C ILE A 13 -6.24 28.99 22.75
N SER A 14 -6.14 30.26 22.40
CA SER A 14 -6.59 30.76 21.09
C SER A 14 -5.83 30.11 19.93
N GLN A 15 -4.51 29.95 20.04
CA GLN A 15 -3.68 29.28 19.03
C GLN A 15 -4.04 27.80 18.87
N ASN A 16 -4.34 27.08 19.95
CA ASN A 16 -4.82 25.70 19.90
C ASN A 16 -6.20 25.59 19.22
N HIS A 17 -7.11 26.51 19.52
CA HIS A 17 -8.42 26.56 18.87
C HIS A 17 -8.32 26.90 17.37
N GLN A 18 -7.37 27.76 16.98
CA GLN A 18 -7.15 28.13 15.59
C GLN A 18 -6.52 26.98 14.79
N THR A 19 -5.58 26.24 15.40
CA THR A 19 -4.95 25.05 14.81
C THR A 19 -5.96 23.90 14.68
N GLN A 20 -6.85 23.73 15.67
CA GLN A 20 -7.96 22.78 15.58
C GLN A 20 -9.00 23.20 14.53
N ARG A 21 -9.31 24.50 14.39
CA ARG A 21 -10.20 24.99 13.32
C ARG A 21 -9.60 24.84 11.93
N ALA A 22 -8.29 25.07 11.77
CA ALA A 22 -7.58 24.85 10.51
C ALA A 22 -7.56 23.35 10.15
N SER A 23 -7.36 22.47 11.13
CA SER A 23 -7.44 21.01 10.95
C SER A 23 -8.89 20.51 10.71
N ALA A 24 -9.90 21.21 11.26
CA ALA A 24 -11.31 20.91 11.04
C ALA A 24 -11.89 21.50 9.73
N ALA A 25 -11.20 22.50 9.15
CA ALA A 25 -11.50 23.09 7.86
C ALA A 25 -10.84 22.33 6.69
N ALA A 26 -10.01 21.33 6.96
CA ALA A 26 -9.75 20.29 5.98
C ALA A 26 -11.11 19.70 5.59
N PRO A 27 -11.45 19.63 4.30
CA PRO A 27 -12.78 19.23 3.86
C PRO A 27 -13.09 17.85 4.44
N ARG A 28 -13.99 17.80 5.42
CA ARG A 28 -14.64 16.55 5.83
C ARG A 28 -15.22 15.97 4.54
N PRO A 29 -14.89 14.72 4.16
CA PRO A 29 -15.50 14.10 3.00
C PRO A 29 -16.98 13.97 3.34
N THR A 30 -17.76 14.94 2.87
CA THR A 30 -19.21 14.85 2.80
C THR A 30 -19.51 13.57 2.06
N GLY A 31 -20.40 12.76 2.61
CA GLY A 31 -20.89 11.51 2.03
C GLY A 31 -21.64 11.75 0.71
N GLY A 32 -20.92 12.27 -0.29
CA GLY A 32 -21.40 12.50 -1.62
C GLY A 32 -21.68 11.17 -2.28
N ARG A 33 -22.84 11.11 -2.93
CA ARG A 33 -23.30 10.12 -3.93
C ARG A 33 -22.16 9.28 -4.52
N PRO A 34 -22.38 7.99 -4.83
CA PRO A 34 -21.34 7.11 -5.40
C PRO A 34 -20.74 7.75 -6.65
N GLY A 35 -19.65 8.50 -6.45
CA GLY A 35 -18.93 9.18 -7.50
C GLY A 35 -18.31 8.12 -8.39
N ASN A 36 -18.20 8.44 -9.67
CA ASN A 36 -17.56 7.58 -10.65
C ASN A 36 -16.23 7.06 -10.07
N TYR A 37 -15.92 5.79 -10.32
CA TYR A 37 -14.71 5.12 -9.79
C TYR A 37 -13.44 5.97 -9.98
N ARG A 38 -13.38 6.76 -11.07
CA ARG A 38 -12.34 7.76 -11.35
C ARG A 38 -12.21 8.84 -10.28
N ASP A 39 -13.31 9.40 -9.79
CA ASP A 39 -13.32 10.43 -8.76
C ASP A 39 -12.80 9.89 -7.43
N ARG A 40 -13.22 8.67 -7.06
CA ARG A 40 -12.73 7.99 -5.85
C ARG A 40 -11.25 7.64 -5.96
N LEU A 41 -10.79 7.22 -7.14
CA LEU A 41 -9.37 6.97 -7.41
C LEU A 41 -8.55 8.26 -7.27
N ASN A 42 -9.03 9.38 -7.83
CA ASN A 42 -8.37 10.67 -7.72
C ASN A 42 -8.29 11.14 -6.27
N ARG A 43 -9.38 11.00 -5.49
CA ARG A 43 -9.37 11.29 -4.04
C ARG A 43 -8.37 10.42 -3.30
N ALA A 44 -8.33 9.12 -3.57
CA ALA A 44 -7.39 8.21 -2.94
C ALA A 44 -5.93 8.56 -3.25
N LEU A 45 -5.63 8.93 -4.49
CA LEU A 45 -4.29 9.36 -4.89
C LEU A 45 -3.91 10.71 -4.26
N ALA A 46 -4.85 11.65 -4.16
CA ALA A 46 -4.62 12.93 -3.50
C ALA A 46 -4.33 12.75 -2.00
N VAL A 47 -5.09 11.89 -1.32
CA VAL A 47 -4.87 11.58 0.11
C VAL A 47 -3.54 10.84 0.32
N ALA A 48 -3.19 9.90 -0.57
CA ALA A 48 -1.89 9.22 -0.51
C ALA A 48 -0.72 10.20 -0.73
N ALA A 49 -0.84 11.11 -1.69
CA ALA A 49 0.15 12.15 -1.95
C ALA A 49 0.29 13.11 -0.76
N ALA A 50 -0.83 13.52 -0.14
CA ALA A 50 -0.82 14.36 1.05
C ALA A 50 -0.13 13.67 2.25
N ALA A 51 -0.17 12.34 2.32
CA ALA A 51 0.54 11.55 3.32
C ALA A 51 2.00 11.23 2.95
N GLY A 52 2.55 11.86 1.91
CA GLY A 52 3.94 11.68 1.47
C GLY A 52 4.21 10.38 0.70
N ILE A 53 3.17 9.64 0.29
CA ILE A 53 3.32 8.43 -0.51
C ILE A 53 3.38 8.85 -1.98
N SER A 54 4.54 8.62 -2.61
CA SER A 54 4.71 8.88 -4.04
C SER A 54 3.70 8.08 -4.87
N ARG A 55 3.24 8.67 -5.98
CA ARG A 55 2.28 8.05 -6.89
C ARG A 55 2.75 6.69 -7.39
N ASP A 56 4.05 6.53 -7.63
CA ASP A 56 4.60 5.26 -8.12
C ASP A 56 4.69 4.19 -7.01
N ALA A 57 4.87 4.62 -5.76
CA ALA A 57 4.84 3.72 -4.61
C ALA A 57 3.42 3.24 -4.27
N GLY A 58 2.42 4.10 -4.42
CA GLY A 58 1.01 3.75 -4.17
C GLY A 58 0.29 3.12 -5.37
N PHE A 59 0.75 3.41 -6.58
CA PHE A 59 0.11 3.03 -7.84
C PHE A 59 1.13 2.77 -8.96
N PRO A 60 1.81 1.61 -8.92
CA PRO A 60 2.89 1.28 -9.85
C PRO A 60 2.42 1.20 -11.32
N PRO A 61 3.36 1.27 -12.29
CA PRO A 61 3.04 1.36 -13.72
C PRO A 61 2.09 0.27 -14.22
N LEU A 62 2.25 -0.97 -13.74
CA LEU A 62 1.37 -2.09 -14.09
C LEU A 62 -0.10 -1.80 -13.71
N MET A 63 -0.33 -1.23 -12.52
CA MET A 63 -1.67 -0.89 -12.05
C MET A 63 -2.26 0.29 -12.82
N ARG A 64 -1.41 1.23 -13.28
CA ARG A 64 -1.81 2.33 -14.17
C ARG A 64 -2.25 1.80 -15.53
N GLY A 65 -1.53 0.83 -16.10
CA GLY A 65 -1.91 0.18 -17.35
C GLY A 65 -3.25 -0.54 -17.24
N LEU A 66 -3.45 -1.32 -16.18
CA LEU A 66 -4.72 -2.00 -15.91
C LEU A 66 -5.89 -1.00 -15.75
N ALA A 67 -5.67 0.11 -15.05
CA ALA A 67 -6.68 1.17 -14.92
C ALA A 67 -6.97 1.90 -16.24
N ALA A 68 -5.96 2.06 -17.11
CA ALA A 68 -6.14 2.62 -18.45
C ALA A 68 -6.99 1.71 -19.35
N MET A 69 -6.91 0.40 -19.14
CA MET A 69 -7.77 -0.60 -19.80
C MET A 69 -9.19 -0.67 -19.20
N GLY A 70 -9.53 0.21 -18.26
CA GLY A 70 -10.86 0.27 -17.65
C GLY A 70 -11.10 -0.75 -16.53
N LEU A 71 -10.08 -1.51 -16.11
CA LEU A 71 -10.23 -2.38 -14.95
C LEU A 71 -10.28 -1.54 -13.65
N PRO A 72 -11.22 -1.83 -12.73
CA PRO A 72 -11.32 -1.13 -11.46
C PRO A 72 -10.19 -1.57 -10.51
N VAL A 73 -9.01 -0.97 -10.67
CA VAL A 73 -7.83 -1.25 -9.85
C VAL A 73 -7.72 -0.28 -8.66
N ARG A 74 -7.73 -0.81 -7.44
CA ARG A 74 -7.56 0.00 -6.23
C ARG A 74 -6.07 0.22 -5.92
N PRO A 75 -5.63 1.40 -5.47
CA PRO A 75 -4.23 1.60 -5.07
C PRO A 75 -3.84 0.69 -3.91
N LEU A 76 -2.55 0.33 -3.83
CA LEU A 76 -2.03 -0.72 -2.95
C LEU A 76 -2.41 -0.49 -1.48
N HIS A 77 -2.18 0.72 -0.98
CA HIS A 77 -2.44 1.08 0.42
C HIS A 77 -3.94 1.05 0.81
N PHE A 78 -4.84 1.02 -0.17
CA PHE A 78 -6.29 0.96 0.01
C PHE A 78 -6.88 -0.44 -0.19
N LYS A 79 -6.05 -1.43 -0.56
CA LYS A 79 -6.47 -2.84 -0.66
C LYS A 79 -6.62 -3.47 0.73
N SER A 80 -7.43 -4.52 0.81
CA SER A 80 -7.53 -5.34 2.02
C SER A 80 -6.23 -6.13 2.25
N ALA A 81 -5.93 -6.48 3.49
CA ALA A 81 -4.77 -7.31 3.82
C ALA A 81 -4.78 -8.64 3.05
N LEU A 82 -5.96 -9.27 2.91
CA LEU A 82 -6.13 -10.48 2.10
C LEU A 82 -5.79 -10.25 0.63
N SER A 83 -6.23 -9.13 0.03
CA SER A 83 -5.91 -8.81 -1.37
C SER A 83 -4.42 -8.55 -1.57
N LEU A 84 -3.76 -7.89 -0.62
CA LEU A 84 -2.32 -7.68 -0.64
C LEU A 84 -1.56 -9.00 -0.51
N PHE A 85 -2.00 -9.88 0.41
CA PHE A 85 -1.43 -11.21 0.58
C PHE A 85 -1.54 -12.04 -0.71
N ILE A 86 -2.74 -12.13 -1.31
CA ILE A 86 -2.95 -12.86 -2.56
C ILE A 86 -2.09 -12.27 -3.69
N SER A 87 -2.01 -10.94 -3.80
CA SER A 87 -1.18 -10.29 -4.83
C SER A 87 0.30 -10.64 -4.66
N GLY A 88 0.82 -10.59 -3.41
CA GLY A 88 2.21 -10.96 -3.12
C GLY A 88 2.48 -12.46 -3.29
N LEU A 89 1.51 -13.31 -2.94
CA LEU A 89 1.58 -14.76 -3.16
C LEU A 89 1.67 -15.09 -4.64
N LEU A 90 0.79 -14.51 -5.47
CA LEU A 90 0.81 -14.70 -6.92
C LEU A 90 2.11 -14.18 -7.54
N LEU A 91 2.62 -13.03 -7.07
CA LEU A 91 3.90 -12.51 -7.51
C LEU A 91 5.05 -13.47 -7.18
N GLY A 92 5.08 -13.98 -5.94
CA GLY A 92 6.06 -14.99 -5.52
C GLY A 92 5.96 -16.27 -6.34
N LEU A 93 4.75 -16.77 -6.57
CA LEU A 93 4.50 -17.97 -7.37
C LEU A 93 4.97 -17.78 -8.81
N PHE A 94 4.69 -16.62 -9.41
CA PHE A 94 5.12 -16.32 -10.76
C PHE A 94 6.64 -16.26 -10.88
N ILE A 95 7.31 -15.55 -9.96
CA ILE A 95 8.76 -15.39 -9.98
C ILE A 95 9.46 -16.72 -9.66
N PHE A 96 9.19 -17.31 -8.50
CA PHE A 96 9.90 -18.52 -8.06
C PHE A 96 9.43 -19.77 -8.80
N GLY A 97 8.15 -19.86 -9.15
CA GLY A 97 7.65 -20.93 -10.02
C GLY A 97 8.23 -20.82 -11.43
N GLY A 98 8.36 -19.60 -11.97
CA GLY A 98 9.02 -19.35 -13.25
C GLY A 98 10.51 -19.72 -13.21
N VAL A 99 11.23 -19.34 -12.14
CA VAL A 99 12.64 -19.73 -11.93
C VAL A 99 12.77 -21.24 -11.81
N LEU A 100 11.94 -21.90 -11.00
CA LEU A 100 11.96 -23.35 -10.85
C LEU A 100 11.70 -24.03 -12.20
N TRP A 101 10.67 -23.59 -12.94
CA TRP A 101 10.34 -24.12 -14.26
C TRP A 101 11.49 -23.96 -15.26
N LEU A 102 12.10 -22.78 -15.32
CA LEU A 102 13.22 -22.49 -16.22
C LEU A 102 14.45 -23.34 -15.90
N VAL A 103 14.74 -23.52 -14.62
CA VAL A 103 15.91 -24.27 -14.14
C VAL A 103 15.70 -25.78 -14.20
N SER A 104 14.45 -26.24 -14.13
CA SER A 104 14.08 -27.64 -14.37
C SER A 104 14.00 -27.97 -15.86
N ALA A 105 14.14 -27.00 -16.76
CA ALA A 105 14.19 -27.27 -18.18
C ALA A 105 15.47 -28.06 -18.54
N PRO A 106 15.37 -29.10 -19.39
CA PRO A 106 16.48 -29.99 -19.72
C PRO A 106 17.66 -29.27 -20.36
N ASP A 107 17.42 -28.13 -21.02
CA ASP A 107 18.43 -27.36 -21.75
C ASP A 107 19.27 -26.42 -20.87
N VAL A 108 18.81 -26.11 -19.65
CA VAL A 108 19.41 -25.06 -18.79
C VAL A 108 20.33 -25.65 -17.72
N GLY A 109 20.02 -26.87 -17.25
CA GLY A 109 20.77 -27.55 -16.20
C GLY A 109 20.52 -26.96 -14.80
N ALA A 110 20.34 -27.83 -13.80
CA ALA A 110 20.10 -27.39 -12.44
C ALA A 110 21.38 -26.84 -11.79
N PRO A 111 21.34 -25.65 -11.14
CA PRO A 111 22.47 -25.08 -10.44
C PRO A 111 22.83 -25.97 -9.24
N SER A 112 24.11 -26.27 -9.09
CA SER A 112 24.63 -27.20 -8.09
C SER A 112 25.00 -26.54 -6.75
N ARG A 113 25.05 -25.20 -6.67
CA ARG A 113 25.40 -24.45 -5.46
C ARG A 113 24.61 -23.14 -5.34
N GLY A 114 24.36 -22.71 -4.10
CA GLY A 114 23.77 -21.41 -3.76
C GLY A 114 22.30 -21.48 -3.31
N PRO A 115 21.68 -20.33 -2.98
CA PRO A 115 20.31 -20.28 -2.48
C PRO A 115 19.27 -20.78 -3.50
N ILE A 116 19.57 -20.67 -4.80
CA ILE A 116 18.73 -21.19 -5.88
C ILE A 116 18.75 -22.72 -5.89
N ALA A 117 19.90 -23.35 -5.63
CA ALA A 117 20.01 -24.81 -5.55
C ALA A 117 19.14 -25.38 -4.40
N GLY A 118 19.09 -24.68 -3.25
CA GLY A 118 18.21 -25.04 -2.15
C GLY A 118 16.72 -24.89 -2.48
N LEU A 119 16.36 -23.87 -3.28
CA LEU A 119 14.98 -23.72 -3.77
C LEU A 119 14.60 -24.86 -4.73
N VAL A 120 15.52 -25.22 -5.63
CA VAL A 120 15.33 -26.32 -6.59
C VAL A 120 15.24 -27.67 -5.88
N SER A 121 16.07 -27.92 -4.85
CA SER A 121 16.03 -29.18 -4.09
C SER A 121 14.73 -29.35 -3.30
N LEU A 122 14.13 -28.24 -2.84
CA LEU A 122 12.83 -28.24 -2.19
C LEU A 122 11.66 -28.30 -3.19
N GLY A 123 11.90 -28.01 -4.48
CA GLY A 123 10.91 -28.05 -5.54
C GLY A 123 9.68 -27.16 -5.27
N LEU A 124 8.49 -27.70 -5.60
CA LEU A 124 7.22 -27.00 -5.43
C LEU A 124 6.93 -26.58 -3.97
N PRO A 125 7.18 -27.41 -2.93
CA PRO A 125 7.09 -26.97 -1.54
C PRO A 125 7.92 -25.71 -1.22
N GLY A 126 9.16 -25.63 -1.72
CA GLY A 126 10.03 -24.47 -1.52
C GLY A 126 9.44 -23.20 -2.12
N VAL A 127 8.91 -23.30 -3.34
CA VAL A 127 8.22 -22.20 -4.02
C VAL A 127 7.00 -21.72 -3.24
N LEU A 128 6.17 -22.64 -2.72
CA LEU A 128 4.97 -22.30 -1.94
C LEU A 128 5.32 -21.56 -0.64
N VAL A 129 6.32 -22.05 0.10
CA VAL A 129 6.77 -21.42 1.34
C VAL A 129 7.30 -20.02 1.08
N MET A 130 8.21 -19.86 0.11
CA MET A 130 8.79 -18.55 -0.23
C MET A 130 7.71 -17.57 -0.72
N SER A 131 6.80 -18.03 -1.56
CA SER A 131 5.69 -17.21 -2.06
C SER A 131 4.76 -16.77 -0.93
N THR A 132 4.51 -17.64 0.03
CA THR A 132 3.69 -17.32 1.22
C THR A 132 4.39 -16.28 2.10
N ILE A 133 5.70 -16.42 2.34
CA ILE A 133 6.49 -15.44 3.09
C ILE A 133 6.44 -14.08 2.40
N ILE A 134 6.63 -14.02 1.07
CA ILE A 134 6.49 -12.77 0.31
C ILE A 134 5.09 -12.20 0.44
N GLY A 135 4.05 -13.02 0.29
CA GLY A 135 2.66 -12.59 0.45
C GLY A 135 2.41 -11.93 1.82
N ILE A 136 2.88 -12.56 2.90
CA ILE A 136 2.76 -12.03 4.26
C ILE A 136 3.55 -10.73 4.40
N ALA A 137 4.82 -10.73 4.02
CA ALA A 137 5.67 -9.54 4.11
C ALA A 137 5.08 -8.36 3.35
N PHE A 138 4.59 -8.59 2.13
CA PHE A 138 3.96 -7.58 1.30
C PHE A 138 2.70 -7.01 1.95
N ALA A 139 1.82 -7.88 2.48
CA ALA A 139 0.63 -7.44 3.20
C ALA A 139 0.98 -6.61 4.46
N VAL A 140 1.95 -7.07 5.25
CA VAL A 140 2.36 -6.40 6.50
C VAL A 140 3.01 -5.06 6.22
N ILE A 141 3.98 -4.99 5.31
CA ILE A 141 4.72 -3.75 5.01
C ILE A 141 3.77 -2.67 4.46
N ILE A 142 2.96 -3.01 3.46
CA ILE A 142 2.02 -2.04 2.86
C ILE A 142 0.96 -1.61 3.88
N ARG A 143 0.50 -2.53 4.73
CA ARG A 143 -0.47 -2.19 5.79
C ARG A 143 0.15 -1.28 6.85
N ALA A 144 1.37 -1.58 7.27
CA ALA A 144 2.10 -0.75 8.22
C ALA A 144 2.35 0.66 7.65
N GLN A 145 2.72 0.77 6.37
CA GLN A 145 2.85 2.07 5.69
C GLN A 145 1.52 2.83 5.67
N ALA A 146 0.41 2.15 5.30
CA ALA A 146 -0.91 2.79 5.27
C ALA A 146 -1.36 3.28 6.66
N MET A 147 -1.08 2.50 7.72
CA MET A 147 -1.39 2.88 9.10
C MET A 147 -0.52 4.03 9.60
N ARG A 148 0.79 4.01 9.32
CA ARG A 148 1.71 5.11 9.66
C ARG A 148 1.34 6.41 8.95
N ALA A 149 0.83 6.30 7.73
CA ALA A 149 0.34 7.42 6.93
C ALA A 149 -1.07 7.92 7.31
N GLY A 150 -1.76 7.26 8.27
CA GLY A 150 -3.10 7.68 8.71
C GLY A 150 -4.16 7.60 7.62
N LEU A 151 -3.99 6.75 6.61
CA LEU A 151 -4.87 6.74 5.45
C LEU A 151 -6.30 6.27 5.82
N PRO A 152 -7.35 6.95 5.34
CA PRO A 152 -8.73 6.51 5.52
C PRO A 152 -8.99 5.20 4.76
N ARG A 153 -10.03 4.46 5.15
CA ARG A 153 -10.39 3.24 4.40
C ARG A 153 -10.97 3.64 3.05
N TRP A 154 -10.79 2.78 2.04
CA TRP A 154 -11.38 3.00 0.71
C TRP A 154 -12.90 3.25 0.74
N ARG A 155 -13.61 2.63 1.70
CA ARG A 155 -15.06 2.82 1.89
C ARG A 155 -15.43 4.22 2.38
N ASP A 156 -14.47 4.93 2.98
CA ASP A 156 -14.66 6.26 3.58
C ASP A 156 -14.24 7.37 2.59
N LEU A 157 -13.92 7.02 1.34
CA LEU A 157 -13.51 7.90 0.22
C LEU A 157 -14.58 8.06 -0.85
#